data_AF-A0A427T7M7-F1
#
_entry.id   AF-A0A427T7M7-F1
#
_cell.length_a   1.000
_cell.length_b   1.000
_cell.length_c   1.000
_cell.angle_alpha   90.00
_cell.angle_beta   90.00
_cell.angle_gamma   90.00
#
_symmetry.space_group_name_H-M   'P 1'
#
loop_
_entity.id
_entity.type
_entity.pdbx_description
1 polymer ?
#
loop_
_entity_poly.entity_id
_entity_poly.type
_entity_poly.pdbx_seq_one_letter_code
_entity_poly.pdbx_strand_id
1 'polypeptide(L)'
;MRTVMESSERAPWRTHGRQECWARLGAAFCVAGQARSVQHLRVHMQSRQRTLKRWLICAIAALLASIGLIAVACGDGQGEAVSPDCAKVESVAVPTDRGLTALVVDNSASTAAGDFPPRTVTELQHAQSRGDALALIAVDGAGKQPAVVKKIALEPHPGVDSPTADRARPIVLNCVELWARDEQMQPTAPGSAILDAIAVAARQNPSTLLVVSDGLNNVGPFDLNVLGFDTPPGPLADDLLAGNNLTPELKGRKIIWAGAGESKLALPQPARTNLTGLWTAVLVKAGATVDFDSQMGKRAPAPEHLPADPLTVPEVETVPSACGVGKSIPASLLFPADSAKLLPGADEVLREIADDLRQRPGTSALIEGHTAAVGDEPGRQRLSDSRAEEVAAALTGMGIERSRLAPIGLGAKRLKDAQTPAAAVNRRVEITVNAKECGR
;
A
#
# COMPACT_ATOMS: atom_id res chain seq x y z
N MET A 1 -30.76 -16.74 51.42
CA MET A 1 -30.56 -16.32 52.84
C MET A 1 -29.10 -15.88 52.98
N ARG A 2 -28.83 -14.68 53.49
CA ARG A 2 -28.72 -14.23 54.90
C ARG A 2 -27.56 -14.90 55.66
N THR A 3 -26.39 -14.27 55.86
CA THR A 3 -25.95 -13.20 56.83
C THR A 3 -25.47 -13.79 58.19
N VAL A 4 -24.65 -13.01 58.96
CA VAL A 4 -24.34 -13.14 60.42
C VAL A 4 -23.27 -14.20 60.77
N MET A 5 -22.23 -14.01 61.62
CA MET A 5 -21.49 -12.86 62.24
C MET A 5 -20.29 -13.47 63.06
N GLU A 6 -19.38 -12.79 63.81
CA GLU A 6 -19.16 -11.38 64.21
C GLU A 6 -17.67 -11.10 64.59
N SER A 7 -17.28 -9.82 64.64
CA SER A 7 -16.28 -9.23 65.59
C SER A 7 -14.77 -9.56 65.35
N SER A 8 -13.79 -8.78 65.86
CA SER A 8 -13.87 -7.58 66.72
C SER A 8 -12.67 -6.60 66.53
N GLU A 9 -12.90 -5.31 66.86
CA GLU A 9 -11.91 -4.35 67.43
C GLU A 9 -10.69 -3.82 66.60
N ARG A 10 -10.16 -2.60 66.80
CA ARG A 10 -10.66 -1.33 67.39
C ARG A 10 -9.85 -0.12 66.85
N ALA A 11 -10.39 1.10 67.00
CA ALA A 11 -9.74 2.42 66.78
C ALA A 11 -10.30 3.40 67.87
N PRO A 12 -10.07 4.75 67.90
CA PRO A 12 -9.21 5.66 67.10
C PRO A 12 -8.38 6.63 68.00
N TRP A 13 -7.92 7.80 67.49
CA TRP A 13 -8.01 9.14 68.14
C TRP A 13 -7.65 10.28 67.13
N ARG A 14 -7.92 11.56 67.46
CA ARG A 14 -7.59 12.81 66.71
C ARG A 14 -6.76 13.75 67.63
N THR A 15 -6.09 14.83 67.19
CA THR A 15 -6.69 16.17 66.93
C THR A 15 -5.72 17.26 66.37
N HIS A 16 -6.27 18.19 65.56
CA HIS A 16 -5.91 19.63 65.34
C HIS A 16 -4.47 20.07 64.88
N GLY A 17 -4.30 21.11 64.05
CA GLY A 17 -5.26 21.86 63.20
C GLY A 17 -4.80 23.25 62.68
N ARG A 18 -5.48 23.76 61.62
CA ARG A 18 -5.58 25.16 61.09
C ARG A 18 -4.31 25.82 60.47
N GLN A 19 -4.34 26.32 59.21
CA GLN A 19 -4.88 27.61 58.65
C GLN A 19 -3.97 28.83 58.98
N GLU A 20 -3.86 29.93 58.20
CA GLU A 20 -4.72 30.57 57.18
C GLU A 20 -3.95 31.11 55.93
N CYS A 21 -4.69 31.67 54.95
CA CYS A 21 -4.17 32.57 53.90
C CYS A 21 -4.73 33.99 54.09
N TRP A 22 -3.93 35.03 53.88
CA TRP A 22 -4.39 36.41 53.64
C TRP A 22 -3.51 37.09 52.57
N ALA A 23 -4.02 38.17 51.95
CA ALA A 23 -3.43 38.76 50.76
C ALA A 23 -3.59 40.30 50.69
N ARG A 24 -2.91 40.89 49.69
CA ARG A 24 -3.07 42.22 49.06
C ARG A 24 -2.21 43.41 49.53
N LEU A 25 -1.80 44.16 48.49
CA LEU A 25 -1.46 45.59 48.39
C LEU A 25 -0.10 46.08 48.93
N GLY A 26 0.55 46.90 48.09
CA GLY A 26 1.84 47.56 48.34
C GLY A 26 2.67 47.64 47.06
N ALA A 27 2.75 48.81 46.43
CA ALA A 27 3.49 49.01 45.18
C ALA A 27 4.59 50.07 45.35
N ALA A 28 5.82 49.73 44.96
CA ALA A 28 6.96 50.65 44.84
C ALA A 28 7.94 50.15 43.77
N PHE A 29 8.69 51.06 43.16
CA PHE A 29 9.60 50.80 42.03
C PHE A 29 11.03 50.48 42.48
N CYS A 30 11.75 49.59 41.76
CA CYS A 30 13.09 49.85 41.19
C CYS A 30 13.62 48.72 40.28
N VAL A 31 13.74 49.03 38.98
CA VAL A 31 14.90 48.89 38.07
C VAL A 31 16.15 48.16 38.65
N ALA A 32 16.85 47.23 37.98
CA ALA A 32 16.64 46.47 36.73
C ALA A 32 17.66 45.28 36.63
N GLY A 33 17.49 44.35 35.67
CA GLY A 33 18.49 43.28 35.44
C GLY A 33 18.15 42.21 34.39
N GLN A 34 18.43 42.48 33.11
CA GLN A 34 18.64 41.55 31.97
C GLN A 34 17.80 40.25 31.82
N ALA A 35 16.88 40.31 30.83
CA ALA A 35 16.67 39.35 29.75
C ALA A 35 16.41 37.83 30.02
N ARG A 36 15.17 37.40 29.76
CA ARG A 36 14.82 36.03 29.33
C ARG A 36 13.71 36.04 28.27
N SER A 37 13.69 34.97 27.45
CA SER A 37 12.61 34.53 26.56
C SER A 37 12.32 35.34 25.28
N VAL A 38 12.69 34.76 24.13
CA VAL A 38 12.17 35.13 22.80
C VAL A 38 11.71 33.85 22.08
N GLN A 39 10.46 33.43 22.34
CA GLN A 39 9.82 32.35 21.54
C GLN A 39 8.28 32.42 21.52
N HIS A 40 7.62 32.81 22.62
CA HIS A 40 6.15 32.74 22.71
C HIS A 40 5.35 33.84 21.98
N LEU A 41 5.96 34.94 21.51
CA LEU A 41 5.19 36.02 20.85
C LEU A 41 4.84 35.79 19.37
N ARG A 42 5.45 34.80 18.68
CA ARG A 42 5.31 34.67 17.21
C ARG A 42 3.93 34.16 16.75
N VAL A 43 3.20 33.44 17.59
CA VAL A 43 1.95 32.74 17.21
C VAL A 43 0.76 33.70 17.10
N HIS A 44 0.62 34.67 18.01
CA HIS A 44 -0.57 35.53 18.06
C HIS A 44 -0.64 36.65 17.01
N MET A 45 0.48 37.05 16.39
CA MET A 45 0.44 38.03 15.30
C MET A 45 0.00 37.43 13.96
N GLN A 46 0.31 36.15 13.68
CA GLN A 46 -0.03 35.53 12.39
C GLN A 46 -1.52 35.23 12.22
N SER A 47 -2.27 34.96 13.30
CA SER A 47 -3.72 34.71 13.19
C SER A 47 -4.51 35.98 12.85
N ARG A 48 -4.19 37.13 13.48
CA ARG A 48 -4.85 38.42 13.20
C ARG A 48 -4.59 38.95 11.78
N GLN A 49 -3.43 38.67 11.18
CA GLN A 49 -3.19 39.06 9.78
C GLN A 49 -3.98 38.20 8.78
N ARG A 50 -4.26 36.92 9.09
CA ARG A 50 -5.05 36.03 8.22
C ARG A 50 -6.54 36.37 8.21
N THR A 51 -7.11 36.81 9.34
CA THR A 51 -8.52 37.26 9.39
C THR A 51 -8.73 38.58 8.66
N LEU A 52 -7.85 39.57 8.85
CA LEU A 52 -7.92 40.86 8.14
C LEU A 52 -7.81 40.70 6.61
N LYS A 53 -6.91 39.83 6.10
CA LYS A 53 -6.84 39.55 4.66
C LYS A 53 -8.10 38.91 4.09
N ARG A 54 -8.77 38.00 4.83
CA ARG A 54 -10.03 37.38 4.38
C ARG A 54 -11.15 38.42 4.20
N TRP A 55 -11.35 39.31 5.16
CA TRP A 55 -12.36 40.37 5.05
C TRP A 55 -12.08 41.35 3.90
N LEU A 56 -10.81 41.71 3.66
CA LEU A 56 -10.45 42.61 2.56
C LEU A 56 -10.72 42.00 1.17
N ILE A 57 -10.49 40.69 1.01
CA ILE A 57 -10.74 39.98 -0.26
C ILE A 57 -12.24 39.90 -0.56
N CYS A 58 -13.08 39.58 0.43
CA CYS A 58 -14.54 39.56 0.25
C CYS A 58 -15.11 40.96 -0.06
N ALA A 59 -14.57 42.02 0.54
CA ALA A 59 -14.99 43.40 0.26
C ALA A 59 -14.65 43.83 -1.19
N ILE A 60 -13.53 43.38 -1.74
CA ILE A 60 -13.15 43.65 -3.14
C ILE A 60 -14.04 42.86 -4.11
N ALA A 61 -14.38 41.61 -3.80
CA ALA A 61 -15.30 40.81 -4.62
C ALA A 61 -16.70 41.45 -4.71
N ALA A 62 -17.20 42.03 -3.62
CA ALA A 62 -18.50 42.72 -3.59
C ALA A 62 -18.54 44.01 -4.44
N LEU A 63 -17.40 44.62 -4.75
CA LEU A 63 -17.30 45.88 -5.51
C LEU A 63 -17.21 45.69 -7.04
N LEU A 64 -17.04 44.46 -7.52
CA LEU A 64 -17.03 44.12 -8.95
C LEU A 64 -18.34 43.49 -9.44
N ALA A 65 -19.32 43.30 -8.54
CA ALA A 65 -20.62 42.69 -8.83
C ALA A 65 -21.63 43.63 -9.54
N SER A 66 -21.14 44.55 -10.39
CA SER A 66 -21.95 45.50 -11.17
C SER A 66 -21.99 45.17 -12.68
N ILE A 67 -21.35 44.08 -13.11
CA ILE A 67 -21.39 43.59 -14.50
C ILE A 67 -21.74 42.09 -14.53
N GLY A 68 -22.98 41.78 -14.93
CA GLY A 68 -23.41 40.54 -15.60
C GLY A 68 -23.03 39.17 -14.99
N LEU A 69 -23.96 38.59 -14.21
CA LEU A 69 -24.16 37.16 -13.95
C LEU A 69 -22.94 36.20 -13.98
N ILE A 70 -22.36 35.90 -12.81
CA ILE A 70 -22.16 34.49 -12.38
C ILE A 70 -22.55 34.39 -10.91
N ALA A 71 -23.47 33.48 -10.57
CA ALA A 71 -23.80 33.16 -9.18
C ALA A 71 -22.99 31.93 -8.74
N VAL A 72 -21.85 32.15 -8.08
CA VAL A 72 -21.09 31.06 -7.44
C VAL A 72 -21.76 30.73 -6.09
N ALA A 73 -22.57 29.68 -6.08
CA ALA A 73 -23.17 29.16 -4.85
C ALA A 73 -22.16 28.24 -4.13
N CYS A 74 -21.63 28.70 -3.00
CA CYS A 74 -21.02 27.78 -2.03
C CYS A 74 -22.14 27.03 -1.30
N GLY A 75 -22.22 25.72 -1.49
CA GLY A 75 -23.14 24.83 -0.80
C GLY A 75 -22.38 23.71 -0.08
N ASP A 76 -22.78 23.43 1.16
CA ASP A 76 -22.25 22.31 1.94
C ASP A 76 -22.81 20.95 1.45
N GLY A 77 -22.23 19.87 1.98
CA GLY A 77 -22.36 18.51 1.45
C GLY A 77 -23.78 18.03 1.11
N GLN A 78 -23.94 17.60 -0.14
CA GLN A 78 -24.92 16.65 -0.63
C GLN A 78 -24.14 15.56 -1.40
N GLY A 79 -24.65 14.34 -1.50
CA GLY A 79 -24.01 13.27 -2.28
C GLY A 79 -23.84 13.68 -3.76
N GLU A 80 -22.79 13.18 -4.41
CA GLU A 80 -22.43 13.61 -5.77
C GLU A 80 -23.55 13.29 -6.77
N ALA A 81 -24.25 14.35 -7.19
CA ALA A 81 -25.24 14.25 -8.24
C ALA A 81 -24.52 13.96 -9.57
N VAL A 82 -24.77 12.76 -10.11
CA VAL A 82 -24.21 12.30 -11.40
C VAL A 82 -24.34 13.41 -12.44
N SER A 83 -23.20 13.81 -13.02
CA SER A 83 -23.15 14.92 -13.98
C SER A 83 -24.21 14.74 -15.08
N PRO A 84 -24.95 15.81 -15.47
CA PRO A 84 -25.97 15.73 -16.51
C PRO A 84 -25.47 15.18 -17.85
N ASP A 85 -24.16 15.17 -18.10
CA ASP A 85 -23.58 14.52 -19.27
C ASP A 85 -23.32 13.02 -19.05
N CYS A 86 -22.89 12.59 -17.86
CA CYS A 86 -22.73 11.17 -17.54
C CYS A 86 -24.07 10.44 -17.52
N ALA A 87 -25.15 11.09 -17.06
CA ALA A 87 -26.51 10.56 -17.16
C ALA A 87 -26.93 10.30 -18.63
N LYS A 88 -26.43 11.08 -19.61
CA LYS A 88 -26.66 10.83 -21.04
C LYS A 88 -25.84 9.63 -21.53
N VAL A 89 -24.56 9.54 -21.12
CA VAL A 89 -23.68 8.40 -21.48
C VAL A 89 -24.25 7.08 -20.96
N GLU A 90 -24.77 7.06 -19.73
CA GLU A 90 -25.41 5.88 -19.14
C GLU A 90 -26.74 5.50 -19.81
N SER A 91 -27.42 6.45 -20.47
CA SER A 91 -28.63 6.17 -21.25
C SER A 91 -28.37 5.54 -22.62
N VAL A 92 -27.10 5.43 -23.05
CA VAL A 92 -26.73 4.78 -24.33
C VAL A 92 -26.82 3.26 -24.17
N ALA A 93 -27.61 2.62 -25.04
CA ALA A 93 -27.78 1.17 -25.03
C ALA A 93 -26.44 0.44 -25.24
N VAL A 94 -26.12 -0.48 -24.33
CA VAL A 94 -24.89 -1.29 -24.40
C VAL A 94 -24.96 -2.24 -25.61
N PRO A 95 -23.97 -2.22 -26.53
CA PRO A 95 -23.96 -3.12 -27.66
C PRO A 95 -23.76 -4.57 -27.24
N THR A 96 -24.45 -5.49 -27.91
CA THR A 96 -24.39 -6.95 -27.66
C THR A 96 -23.70 -7.73 -28.78
N ASP A 97 -23.37 -7.05 -29.86
CA ASP A 97 -22.78 -7.53 -31.12
C ASP A 97 -21.28 -7.19 -31.25
N ARG A 98 -20.71 -6.43 -30.30
CA ARG A 98 -19.35 -5.89 -30.33
C ARG A 98 -18.43 -6.49 -29.27
N GLY A 99 -17.16 -6.09 -29.30
CA GLY A 99 -16.18 -6.40 -28.27
C GLY A 99 -16.58 -5.87 -26.88
N LEU A 100 -16.07 -6.53 -25.85
CA LEU A 100 -16.18 -6.09 -24.46
C LEU A 100 -14.78 -5.86 -23.89
N THR A 101 -14.54 -4.69 -23.32
CA THR A 101 -13.44 -4.48 -22.38
C THR A 101 -13.98 -4.62 -20.95
N ALA A 102 -13.24 -5.30 -20.08
CA ALA A 102 -13.56 -5.36 -18.65
C ALA A 102 -12.51 -4.55 -17.88
N LEU A 103 -12.94 -3.69 -16.97
CA LEU A 103 -12.08 -2.89 -16.11
C LEU A 103 -12.36 -3.26 -14.65
N VAL A 104 -11.41 -3.97 -14.03
CA VAL A 104 -11.36 -4.19 -12.59
C VAL A 104 -10.72 -2.96 -11.95
N VAL A 105 -11.44 -2.32 -11.03
CA VAL A 105 -10.92 -1.20 -10.24
C VAL A 105 -10.94 -1.59 -8.78
N ASP A 106 -9.77 -1.46 -8.17
CA ASP A 106 -9.56 -1.56 -6.75
C ASP A 106 -9.64 -0.16 -6.12
N ASN A 107 -10.40 -0.08 -5.03
CA ASN A 107 -10.62 1.12 -4.23
C ASN A 107 -10.41 0.80 -2.73
N SER A 108 -9.60 -0.21 -2.41
CA SER A 108 -9.31 -0.58 -1.02
C SER A 108 -8.55 0.51 -0.26
N ALA A 109 -8.56 0.40 1.07
CA ALA A 109 -7.83 1.32 1.95
C ALA A 109 -6.29 1.24 1.82
N SER A 110 -5.76 0.20 1.16
CA SER A 110 -4.33 0.08 0.83
C SER A 110 -3.98 0.78 -0.49
N THR A 111 -4.88 0.83 -1.47
CA THR A 111 -4.60 1.50 -2.75
C THR A 111 -4.27 2.99 -2.61
N ALA A 112 -3.44 3.50 -3.52
CA ALA A 112 -3.31 4.93 -3.73
C ALA A 112 -4.47 5.42 -4.63
N ALA A 113 -5.51 6.01 -4.02
CA ALA A 113 -6.59 6.66 -4.74
C ALA A 113 -6.04 7.75 -5.69
N GLY A 114 -6.72 8.03 -6.82
CA GLY A 114 -6.24 9.02 -7.78
C GLY A 114 -6.82 8.90 -9.18
N ASP A 115 -6.31 9.73 -10.08
CA ASP A 115 -6.58 9.65 -11.52
C ASP A 115 -6.15 8.28 -12.09
N PHE A 116 -6.79 7.82 -13.16
CA PHE A 116 -6.37 6.59 -13.85
C PHE A 116 -4.92 6.68 -14.36
N PRO A 117 -4.13 5.59 -14.25
CA PRO A 117 -2.81 5.50 -14.86
C PRO A 117 -2.84 5.79 -16.37
N PRO A 118 -1.80 6.45 -16.94
CA PRO A 118 -1.81 6.89 -18.34
C PRO A 118 -2.13 5.78 -19.35
N ARG A 119 -1.62 4.57 -19.12
CA ARG A 119 -1.90 3.40 -19.97
C ARG A 119 -3.35 2.92 -19.86
N THR A 120 -3.97 2.97 -18.69
CA THR A 120 -5.39 2.65 -18.53
C THR A 120 -6.23 3.59 -19.37
N VAL A 121 -5.92 4.90 -19.36
CA VAL A 121 -6.59 5.89 -20.22
C VAL A 121 -6.37 5.57 -21.71
N THR A 122 -5.14 5.20 -22.11
CA THR A 122 -4.83 4.82 -23.50
C THR A 122 -5.57 3.56 -23.95
N GLU A 123 -5.65 2.52 -23.13
CA GLU A 123 -6.34 1.28 -23.50
C GLU A 123 -7.88 1.42 -23.43
N LEU A 124 -8.41 2.33 -22.60
CA LEU A 124 -9.82 2.77 -22.67
C LEU A 124 -10.10 3.58 -23.95
N GLN A 125 -9.18 4.43 -24.40
CA GLN A 125 -9.26 5.09 -25.72
C GLN A 125 -9.21 4.05 -26.85
N HIS A 126 -8.42 2.98 -26.74
CA HIS A 126 -8.46 1.87 -27.69
C HIS A 126 -9.77 1.05 -27.63
N ALA A 127 -10.40 0.93 -26.47
CA ALA A 127 -11.71 0.28 -26.35
C ALA A 127 -12.81 1.14 -26.99
N GLN A 128 -12.81 2.45 -26.74
CA GLN A 128 -13.65 3.42 -27.44
C GLN A 128 -13.36 3.47 -28.96
N SER A 129 -12.11 3.23 -29.39
CA SER A 129 -11.77 3.21 -30.82
C SER A 129 -12.32 1.99 -31.57
N ARG A 130 -12.60 0.90 -30.86
CA ARG A 130 -13.34 -0.28 -31.37
C ARG A 130 -14.86 -0.16 -31.22
N GLY A 131 -15.35 0.84 -30.47
CA GLY A 131 -16.75 0.93 -30.05
C GLY A 131 -17.16 -0.20 -29.09
N ASP A 132 -16.22 -0.72 -28.29
CA ASP A 132 -16.49 -1.78 -27.31
C ASP A 132 -17.57 -1.38 -26.30
N ALA A 133 -18.25 -2.37 -25.72
CA ALA A 133 -18.86 -2.21 -24.41
C ALA A 133 -17.76 -2.17 -23.32
N LEU A 134 -18.01 -1.47 -22.20
CA LEU A 134 -17.21 -1.57 -20.99
C LEU A 134 -18.02 -2.19 -19.86
N ALA A 135 -17.43 -3.15 -19.14
CA ALA A 135 -17.90 -3.59 -17.83
C ALA A 135 -16.98 -3.02 -16.74
N LEU A 136 -17.56 -2.41 -15.69
CA LEU A 136 -16.87 -2.01 -14.47
C LEU A 136 -17.05 -3.11 -13.41
N ILE A 137 -15.95 -3.55 -12.80
CA ILE A 137 -15.91 -4.56 -11.75
C ILE A 137 -15.21 -3.98 -10.52
N ALA A 138 -15.89 -3.99 -9.37
CA ALA A 138 -15.32 -3.56 -8.09
C ALA A 138 -14.62 -4.70 -7.37
N VAL A 139 -13.48 -4.43 -6.74
CA VAL A 139 -12.88 -5.30 -5.71
C VAL A 139 -13.63 -5.13 -4.38
N ASP A 140 -13.88 -6.22 -3.68
CA ASP A 140 -14.42 -6.24 -2.30
C ASP A 140 -13.58 -7.21 -1.44
N GLY A 141 -13.76 -7.19 -0.12
CA GLY A 141 -12.95 -7.92 0.85
C GLY A 141 -13.50 -9.30 1.26
N ALA A 142 -13.04 -9.75 2.43
CA ALA A 142 -13.24 -11.11 2.94
C ALA A 142 -14.73 -11.52 3.01
N GLY A 143 -15.06 -12.65 2.40
CA GLY A 143 -16.40 -13.24 2.41
C GLY A 143 -17.43 -12.53 1.52
N LYS A 144 -17.00 -11.57 0.69
CA LYS A 144 -17.84 -10.91 -0.31
C LYS A 144 -17.66 -11.56 -1.68
N GLN A 145 -18.45 -11.12 -2.66
CA GLN A 145 -18.30 -11.50 -4.06
C GLN A 145 -18.18 -10.22 -4.89
N PRO A 146 -17.05 -10.00 -5.58
CA PRO A 146 -16.85 -8.86 -6.48
C PRO A 146 -18.01 -8.66 -7.46
N ALA A 147 -18.45 -7.40 -7.59
CA ALA A 147 -19.65 -7.05 -8.34
C ALA A 147 -19.31 -6.44 -9.71
N VAL A 148 -20.08 -6.80 -10.74
CA VAL A 148 -20.13 -6.03 -11.99
C VAL A 148 -21.07 -4.85 -11.78
N VAL A 149 -20.51 -3.71 -11.38
CA VAL A 149 -21.28 -2.53 -10.92
C VAL A 149 -22.03 -1.84 -12.05
N LYS A 150 -21.39 -1.70 -13.22
CA LYS A 150 -21.99 -1.01 -14.38
C LYS A 150 -21.56 -1.68 -15.69
N LYS A 151 -22.42 -1.61 -16.71
CA LYS A 151 -22.07 -1.86 -18.11
C LYS A 151 -22.50 -0.66 -18.95
N ILE A 152 -21.64 -0.19 -19.83
CA ILE A 152 -21.87 1.00 -20.68
C ILE A 152 -21.39 0.75 -22.11
N ALA A 153 -21.85 1.57 -23.06
CA ALA A 153 -21.25 1.66 -24.39
C ALA A 153 -20.11 2.69 -24.40
N LEU A 154 -18.93 2.35 -24.96
CA LEU A 154 -17.87 3.34 -25.21
C LEU A 154 -18.11 4.04 -26.56
N GLU A 155 -19.20 4.80 -26.61
CA GLU A 155 -19.58 5.62 -27.76
C GLU A 155 -19.20 7.10 -27.53
N PRO A 156 -19.05 7.94 -28.57
CA PRO A 156 -19.10 7.60 -29.99
C PRO A 156 -17.74 7.13 -30.53
N HIS A 157 -17.69 5.98 -31.19
CA HIS A 157 -16.45 5.47 -31.77
C HIS A 157 -15.96 6.31 -32.99
N PRO A 158 -14.68 6.18 -33.40
CA PRO A 158 -14.15 6.73 -34.66
C PRO A 158 -14.90 6.17 -35.87
N GLY A 159 -15.14 7.00 -36.88
CA GLY A 159 -16.03 6.70 -38.01
C GLY A 159 -17.45 7.26 -37.82
N VAL A 160 -17.87 7.56 -36.58
CA VAL A 160 -19.03 8.44 -36.29
C VAL A 160 -18.56 9.90 -36.24
N ASP A 161 -17.83 10.32 -37.26
CA ASP A 161 -16.98 11.51 -37.17
C ASP A 161 -17.77 12.80 -37.36
N SER A 162 -17.82 13.59 -36.29
CA SER A 162 -18.48 14.88 -36.24
C SER A 162 -17.93 15.72 -35.08
N PRO A 163 -17.96 17.06 -35.17
CA PRO A 163 -17.54 17.93 -34.07
C PRO A 163 -18.33 17.74 -32.77
N THR A 164 -19.45 17.02 -32.78
CA THR A 164 -20.18 16.60 -31.57
C THR A 164 -19.59 15.32 -31.00
N ALA A 165 -19.29 14.33 -31.84
CA ALA A 165 -18.65 13.09 -31.42
C ALA A 165 -17.25 13.33 -30.83
N ASP A 166 -16.45 14.17 -31.49
CA ASP A 166 -15.09 14.52 -31.04
C ASP A 166 -15.08 15.14 -29.63
N ARG A 167 -16.12 15.91 -29.28
CA ARG A 167 -16.32 16.49 -27.94
C ARG A 167 -16.91 15.49 -26.93
N ALA A 168 -17.69 14.50 -27.38
CA ALA A 168 -18.31 13.51 -26.51
C ALA A 168 -17.33 12.41 -26.05
N ARG A 169 -16.39 11.99 -26.91
CA ARG A 169 -15.38 10.96 -26.61
C ARG A 169 -14.64 11.15 -25.26
N PRO A 170 -14.04 12.33 -24.95
CA PRO A 170 -13.38 12.54 -23.66
C PRO A 170 -14.36 12.63 -22.47
N ILE A 171 -15.59 13.11 -22.68
CA ILE A 171 -16.62 13.17 -21.63
C ILE A 171 -16.96 11.76 -21.15
N VAL A 172 -17.10 10.80 -22.07
CA VAL A 172 -17.40 9.39 -21.76
C VAL A 172 -16.30 8.78 -20.89
N LEU A 173 -15.03 9.03 -21.20
CA LEU A 173 -13.91 8.53 -20.40
C LEU A 173 -13.83 9.19 -19.02
N ASN A 174 -14.12 10.49 -18.92
CA ASN A 174 -14.27 11.18 -17.63
C ASN A 174 -15.42 10.58 -16.80
N CYS A 175 -16.52 10.15 -17.43
CA CYS A 175 -17.62 9.48 -16.73
C CYS A 175 -17.23 8.08 -16.25
N VAL A 176 -16.42 7.33 -17.02
CA VAL A 176 -15.82 6.05 -16.56
C VAL A 176 -14.96 6.27 -15.32
N GLU A 177 -14.17 7.35 -15.29
CA GLU A 177 -13.31 7.68 -14.16
C GLU A 177 -14.08 8.10 -12.90
N LEU A 178 -15.19 8.84 -13.06
CA LEU A 178 -16.11 9.13 -11.95
C LEU A 178 -16.79 7.84 -11.43
N TRP A 179 -17.43 7.07 -12.32
CA TRP A 179 -18.11 5.82 -11.94
C TRP A 179 -17.18 4.78 -11.31
N ALA A 180 -15.89 4.81 -11.64
CA ALA A 180 -14.87 3.96 -11.03
C ALA A 180 -14.53 4.33 -9.57
N ARG A 181 -15.03 5.48 -9.06
CA ARG A 181 -14.84 5.97 -7.69
C ARG A 181 -16.16 6.13 -6.90
N ASP A 182 -17.31 5.92 -7.55
CA ASP A 182 -18.65 5.88 -6.93
C ASP A 182 -18.68 4.99 -5.66
N GLU A 183 -19.60 5.26 -4.74
CA GLU A 183 -19.79 4.46 -3.50
C GLU A 183 -20.02 2.96 -3.79
N GLN A 184 -20.68 2.62 -4.90
CA GLN A 184 -20.91 1.23 -5.33
C GLN A 184 -19.64 0.49 -5.75
N MET A 185 -18.55 1.22 -5.92
CA MET A 185 -17.25 0.76 -6.40
C MET A 185 -16.25 0.61 -5.23
N GLN A 186 -16.68 0.89 -3.99
CA GLN A 186 -15.89 0.81 -2.76
C GLN A 186 -16.12 -0.53 -2.04
N PRO A 187 -15.10 -1.12 -1.38
CA PRO A 187 -15.27 -2.39 -0.67
C PRO A 187 -16.20 -2.26 0.53
N THR A 188 -16.92 -3.35 0.82
CA THR A 188 -17.90 -3.49 1.90
C THR A 188 -17.46 -4.48 3.00
N ALA A 189 -16.27 -5.09 2.85
CA ALA A 189 -15.59 -5.90 3.87
C ALA A 189 -14.07 -5.59 3.94
N PRO A 190 -13.40 -5.93 5.06
CA PRO A 190 -11.94 -5.81 5.18
C PRO A 190 -11.18 -6.73 4.20
N GLY A 191 -10.01 -6.28 3.72
CA GLY A 191 -9.20 -7.01 2.74
C GLY A 191 -9.58 -6.73 1.28
N SER A 192 -8.85 -7.35 0.35
CA SER A 192 -8.92 -7.08 -1.10
C SER A 192 -8.89 -8.37 -1.94
N ALA A 193 -10.06 -8.83 -2.42
CA ALA A 193 -10.25 -10.07 -3.20
C ALA A 193 -10.01 -9.86 -4.71
N ILE A 194 -8.80 -9.40 -5.07
CA ILE A 194 -8.44 -9.01 -6.44
C ILE A 194 -8.49 -10.22 -7.39
N LEU A 195 -8.10 -11.41 -6.92
CA LEU A 195 -8.16 -12.65 -7.72
C LEU A 195 -9.62 -13.01 -8.10
N ASP A 196 -10.56 -12.86 -7.16
CA ASP A 196 -11.98 -13.11 -7.41
C ASP A 196 -12.57 -12.05 -8.35
N ALA A 197 -12.13 -10.79 -8.27
CA ALA A 197 -12.57 -9.72 -9.17
C ALA A 197 -12.11 -9.96 -10.61
N ILE A 198 -10.88 -10.46 -10.79
CA ILE A 198 -10.36 -10.91 -12.09
C ILE A 198 -11.17 -12.10 -12.62
N ALA A 199 -11.56 -13.06 -11.76
CA ALA A 199 -12.43 -14.17 -12.15
C ALA A 199 -13.85 -13.73 -12.58
N VAL A 200 -14.45 -12.78 -11.86
CA VAL A 200 -15.76 -12.17 -12.21
C VAL A 200 -15.68 -11.40 -13.52
N ALA A 201 -14.59 -10.67 -13.77
CA ALA A 201 -14.32 -9.98 -15.02
C ALA A 201 -14.10 -10.96 -16.18
N ALA A 202 -13.34 -12.04 -15.99
CA ALA A 202 -13.09 -13.07 -17.00
C ALA A 202 -14.39 -13.75 -17.47
N ARG A 203 -15.33 -14.01 -16.55
CA ARG A 203 -16.67 -14.55 -16.85
C ARG A 203 -17.54 -13.62 -17.70
N GLN A 204 -17.19 -12.35 -17.86
CA GLN A 204 -17.86 -11.46 -18.83
C GLN A 204 -17.42 -11.71 -20.29
N ASN A 205 -16.48 -12.64 -20.53
CA ASN A 205 -15.89 -12.93 -21.84
C ASN A 205 -15.20 -11.72 -22.55
N PRO A 206 -14.43 -10.86 -21.85
CA PRO A 206 -13.86 -9.65 -22.44
C PRO A 206 -12.73 -9.97 -23.44
N SER A 207 -12.58 -9.11 -24.45
CA SER A 207 -11.46 -9.12 -25.40
C SER A 207 -10.16 -8.62 -24.75
N THR A 208 -10.27 -7.67 -23.83
CA THR A 208 -9.17 -7.11 -23.02
C THR A 208 -9.63 -6.93 -21.59
N LEU A 209 -8.81 -7.34 -20.62
CA LEU A 209 -9.05 -7.16 -19.19
C LEU A 209 -8.05 -6.14 -18.64
N LEU A 210 -8.54 -5.00 -18.18
CA LEU A 210 -7.77 -3.96 -17.52
C LEU A 210 -7.88 -4.14 -16.00
N VAL A 211 -6.77 -4.05 -15.28
CA VAL A 211 -6.72 -4.07 -13.82
C VAL A 211 -6.05 -2.80 -13.32
N VAL A 212 -6.74 -2.06 -12.47
CA VAL A 212 -6.18 -0.92 -11.71
C VAL A 212 -6.22 -1.31 -10.24
N SER A 213 -5.09 -1.79 -9.72
CA SER A 213 -4.92 -2.30 -8.36
C SER A 213 -3.43 -2.35 -8.03
N ASP A 214 -3.07 -2.24 -6.75
CA ASP A 214 -1.71 -2.51 -6.31
C ASP A 214 -1.38 -4.01 -6.24
N GLY A 215 -2.35 -4.91 -6.42
CA GLY A 215 -2.14 -6.35 -6.43
C GLY A 215 -1.92 -6.96 -5.05
N LEU A 216 -2.19 -6.23 -3.96
CA LEU A 216 -1.95 -6.66 -2.58
C LEU A 216 -3.05 -7.61 -2.05
N ASN A 217 -3.37 -8.66 -2.81
CA ASN A 217 -4.40 -9.63 -2.46
C ASN A 217 -4.05 -10.32 -1.12
N ASN A 218 -4.94 -10.17 -0.15
CA ASN A 218 -4.73 -10.58 1.25
C ASN A 218 -5.94 -11.34 1.83
N VAL A 219 -6.77 -11.89 0.94
CA VAL A 219 -7.93 -12.73 1.29
C VAL A 219 -8.06 -13.90 0.32
N GLY A 220 -8.76 -14.94 0.76
CA GLY A 220 -8.93 -16.16 -0.04
C GLY A 220 -7.63 -16.95 -0.19
N PRO A 221 -7.46 -17.72 -1.28
CA PRO A 221 -6.37 -18.69 -1.40
C PRO A 221 -5.02 -18.07 -1.83
N PHE A 222 -5.01 -16.80 -2.25
CA PHE A 222 -3.80 -16.05 -2.61
C PHE A 222 -3.54 -14.92 -1.58
N ASP A 223 -3.63 -15.23 -0.29
CA ASP A 223 -3.36 -14.27 0.80
C ASP A 223 -1.85 -14.05 1.01
N LEU A 224 -1.37 -12.86 0.63
CA LEU A 224 0.02 -12.44 0.79
C LEU A 224 0.47 -12.31 2.26
N ASN A 225 -0.42 -12.16 3.25
CA ASN A 225 -0.05 -12.20 4.68
C ASN A 225 0.40 -13.60 5.12
N VAL A 226 -0.23 -14.66 4.57
CA VAL A 226 0.08 -16.06 4.91
C VAL A 226 1.24 -16.58 4.07
N LEU A 227 1.21 -16.30 2.76
CA LEU A 227 2.20 -16.79 1.79
C LEU A 227 3.54 -16.03 1.94
N GLY A 228 3.47 -14.69 1.96
CA GLY A 228 4.60 -13.79 1.86
C GLY A 228 5.16 -13.66 0.44
N PHE A 229 5.79 -12.52 0.18
CA PHE A 229 6.27 -12.12 -1.16
C PHE A 229 7.33 -13.07 -1.77
N ASP A 230 8.14 -13.77 -0.97
CA ASP A 230 9.14 -14.74 -1.46
C ASP A 230 8.61 -16.19 -1.58
N THR A 231 7.30 -16.34 -1.84
CA THR A 231 6.67 -17.63 -2.14
C THR A 231 7.09 -18.14 -3.53
N PRO A 232 7.38 -19.45 -3.71
CA PRO A 232 7.63 -20.04 -5.03
C PRO A 232 6.45 -19.82 -6.01
N PRO A 233 6.62 -19.02 -7.09
CA PRO A 233 5.48 -18.63 -7.92
C PRO A 233 4.86 -19.79 -8.72
N GLY A 234 5.67 -20.76 -9.14
CA GLY A 234 5.22 -21.95 -9.85
C GLY A 234 4.30 -22.83 -9.00
N PRO A 235 4.79 -23.38 -7.86
CA PRO A 235 3.97 -24.15 -6.92
C PRO A 235 2.69 -23.43 -6.47
N LEU A 236 2.76 -22.13 -6.17
CA LEU A 236 1.56 -21.35 -5.84
C LEU A 236 0.51 -21.38 -6.97
N ALA A 237 0.95 -21.20 -8.22
CA ALA A 237 0.05 -21.25 -9.38
C ALA A 237 -0.47 -22.67 -9.66
N ASP A 238 0.33 -23.71 -9.37
CA ASP A 238 -0.08 -25.11 -9.44
C ASP A 238 -1.16 -25.43 -8.39
N ASP A 239 -0.97 -25.04 -7.13
CA ASP A 239 -1.91 -25.25 -6.03
C ASP A 239 -3.23 -24.47 -6.24
N LEU A 240 -3.14 -23.21 -6.69
CA LEU A 240 -4.32 -22.40 -7.02
C LEU A 240 -5.13 -23.01 -8.18
N LEU A 241 -4.46 -23.56 -9.20
CA LEU A 241 -5.14 -24.26 -10.30
C LEU A 241 -5.79 -25.57 -9.82
N ALA A 242 -5.06 -26.37 -9.04
CA ALA A 242 -5.54 -27.65 -8.52
C ALA A 242 -6.74 -27.50 -7.56
N GLY A 243 -6.78 -26.40 -6.80
CA GLY A 243 -7.91 -26.05 -5.93
C GLY A 243 -9.14 -25.49 -6.65
N ASN A 244 -9.16 -25.41 -7.98
CA ASN A 244 -10.17 -24.71 -8.80
C ASN A 244 -10.29 -23.20 -8.49
N ASN A 245 -9.24 -22.58 -7.94
CA ASN A 245 -9.21 -21.16 -7.60
C ASN A 245 -8.74 -20.29 -8.79
N LEU A 246 -8.23 -20.90 -9.87
CA LEU A 246 -7.94 -20.22 -11.13
C LEU A 246 -8.97 -20.58 -12.21
N THR A 247 -9.48 -19.55 -12.89
CA THR A 247 -10.56 -19.65 -13.87
C THR A 247 -10.05 -20.02 -15.27
N PRO A 248 -10.49 -21.13 -15.88
CA PRO A 248 -10.20 -21.45 -17.28
C PRO A 248 -10.63 -20.37 -18.28
N GLU A 249 -11.56 -19.50 -17.90
CA GLU A 249 -12.06 -18.34 -18.66
C GLU A 249 -10.95 -17.32 -19.01
N LEU A 250 -9.84 -17.30 -18.26
CA LEU A 250 -8.65 -16.49 -18.51
C LEU A 250 -7.80 -16.96 -19.70
N LYS A 251 -8.04 -18.17 -20.22
CA LYS A 251 -7.27 -18.73 -21.33
C LYS A 251 -7.36 -17.87 -22.59
N GLY A 252 -6.21 -17.39 -23.07
CA GLY A 252 -6.07 -16.56 -24.26
C GLY A 252 -6.40 -15.08 -24.06
N ARG A 253 -6.65 -14.61 -22.83
CA ARG A 253 -6.94 -13.19 -22.54
C ARG A 253 -5.66 -12.38 -22.42
N LYS A 254 -5.68 -11.13 -22.94
CA LYS A 254 -4.70 -10.09 -22.60
C LYS A 254 -5.17 -9.37 -21.34
N ILE A 255 -4.36 -9.45 -20.29
CA ILE A 255 -4.50 -8.66 -19.06
C ILE A 255 -3.51 -7.51 -19.11
N ILE A 256 -3.96 -6.31 -18.78
CA ILE A 256 -3.11 -5.12 -18.66
C ILE A 256 -3.30 -4.58 -17.25
N TRP A 257 -2.22 -4.60 -16.48
CA TRP A 257 -2.25 -4.28 -15.05
C TRP A 257 -1.49 -2.97 -14.82
N ALA A 258 -2.16 -1.96 -14.28
CA ALA A 258 -1.51 -0.70 -13.90
C ALA A 258 -1.47 -0.54 -12.37
N GLY A 259 -0.31 -0.12 -11.86
CA GLY A 259 -0.12 0.20 -10.44
C GLY A 259 0.35 -0.95 -9.53
N ALA A 260 0.78 -2.10 -10.06
CA ALA A 260 1.19 -3.25 -9.24
C ALA A 260 2.32 -2.89 -8.24
N GLY A 261 2.01 -2.99 -6.94
CA GLY A 261 2.87 -2.62 -5.81
C GLY A 261 2.89 -1.13 -5.44
N GLU A 262 2.04 -0.30 -6.05
CA GLU A 262 1.97 1.15 -5.86
C GLU A 262 0.86 1.57 -4.88
N SER A 263 0.85 0.91 -3.73
CA SER A 263 -0.07 1.19 -2.62
C SER A 263 0.23 2.54 -1.93
N LYS A 264 -0.61 2.88 -0.95
CA LYS A 264 -0.48 4.00 -0.01
C LYS A 264 0.88 4.05 0.70
N LEU A 265 1.50 2.88 0.91
CA LEU A 265 2.91 2.72 1.30
C LEU A 265 3.65 1.98 0.19
N ALA A 266 3.97 2.70 -0.88
CA ALA A 266 4.55 2.14 -2.10
C ALA A 266 5.73 1.20 -1.82
N LEU A 267 5.64 -0.03 -2.32
CA LEU A 267 6.52 -1.13 -1.93
C LEU A 267 7.99 -0.87 -2.32
N PRO A 268 8.96 -1.43 -1.57
CA PRO A 268 10.35 -1.55 -2.04
C PRO A 268 10.43 -2.26 -3.40
N GLN A 269 11.38 -1.87 -4.25
CA GLN A 269 11.52 -2.45 -5.59
C GLN A 269 11.69 -3.97 -5.62
N PRO A 270 12.42 -4.61 -4.68
CA PRO A 270 12.47 -6.07 -4.57
C PRO A 270 11.10 -6.70 -4.32
N ALA A 271 10.29 -6.11 -3.43
CA ALA A 271 8.93 -6.58 -3.14
C ALA A 271 7.99 -6.42 -4.34
N ARG A 272 8.06 -5.30 -5.09
CA ARG A 272 7.34 -5.16 -6.38
C ARG A 272 7.75 -6.22 -7.40
N THR A 273 9.05 -6.55 -7.48
CA THR A 273 9.58 -7.54 -8.42
C THR A 273 9.08 -8.94 -8.08
N ASN A 274 9.07 -9.30 -6.80
CA ASN A 274 8.49 -10.56 -6.32
C ASN A 274 6.96 -10.61 -6.55
N LEU A 275 6.23 -9.53 -6.21
CA LEU A 275 4.77 -9.44 -6.39
C LEU A 275 4.32 -9.63 -7.83
N THR A 276 4.96 -8.93 -8.77
CA THR A 276 4.67 -9.07 -10.21
C THR A 276 5.08 -10.45 -10.72
N GLY A 277 6.13 -11.07 -10.16
CA GLY A 277 6.49 -12.48 -10.41
C GLY A 277 5.40 -13.48 -9.99
N LEU A 278 4.81 -13.30 -8.80
CA LEU A 278 3.69 -14.11 -8.30
C LEU A 278 2.48 -13.99 -9.24
N TRP A 279 2.01 -12.77 -9.51
CA TRP A 279 0.89 -12.55 -10.41
C TRP A 279 1.16 -13.04 -11.84
N THR A 280 2.39 -12.91 -12.36
CA THR A 280 2.76 -13.47 -13.67
C THR A 280 2.57 -14.98 -13.69
N ALA A 281 3.10 -15.70 -12.70
CA ALA A 281 2.97 -17.16 -12.65
C ALA A 281 1.49 -17.60 -12.55
N VAL A 282 0.72 -16.96 -11.68
CA VAL A 282 -0.72 -17.24 -11.48
C VAL A 282 -1.52 -17.03 -12.77
N LEU A 283 -1.38 -15.87 -13.42
CA LEU A 283 -2.18 -15.52 -14.59
C LEU A 283 -1.75 -16.30 -15.85
N VAL A 284 -0.44 -16.54 -16.02
CA VAL A 284 0.08 -17.36 -17.13
C VAL A 284 -0.28 -18.83 -16.96
N LYS A 285 -0.34 -19.35 -15.72
CA LYS A 285 -0.82 -20.71 -15.44
C LYS A 285 -2.31 -20.89 -15.79
N ALA A 286 -3.13 -19.85 -15.58
CA ALA A 286 -4.52 -19.79 -16.06
C ALA A 286 -4.63 -19.60 -17.59
N GLY A 287 -3.52 -19.41 -18.29
CA GLY A 287 -3.45 -19.29 -19.75
C GLY A 287 -3.67 -17.88 -20.30
N ALA A 288 -3.66 -16.85 -19.46
CA ALA A 288 -3.65 -15.45 -19.89
C ALA A 288 -2.22 -14.98 -20.24
N THR A 289 -2.12 -13.83 -20.92
CA THR A 289 -0.91 -13.00 -20.88
C THR A 289 -1.16 -11.80 -19.97
N VAL A 290 -0.17 -11.39 -19.18
CA VAL A 290 -0.23 -10.19 -18.35
C VAL A 290 0.92 -9.25 -18.69
N ASP A 291 0.61 -7.96 -18.73
CA ASP A 291 1.53 -6.88 -19.06
C ASP A 291 1.38 -5.78 -18.01
N PHE A 292 2.44 -5.55 -17.23
CA PHE A 292 2.45 -4.63 -16.08
C PHE A 292 2.94 -3.25 -16.47
N ASP A 293 2.15 -2.22 -16.19
CA ASP A 293 2.56 -0.83 -16.25
C ASP A 293 3.06 -0.32 -14.89
N SER A 294 4.27 0.24 -14.91
CA SER A 294 4.89 0.92 -13.78
C SER A 294 4.64 2.43 -13.75
N GLN A 295 3.90 2.99 -14.71
CA GLN A 295 3.49 4.39 -14.68
C GLN A 295 2.28 4.57 -13.74
N MET A 296 2.35 5.58 -12.89
CA MET A 296 1.26 5.95 -11.98
C MET A 296 0.59 7.25 -12.42
N GLY A 297 -0.71 7.35 -12.13
CA GLY A 297 -1.42 8.63 -12.06
C GLY A 297 -1.00 9.46 -10.84
N LYS A 298 -1.72 10.54 -10.55
CA LYS A 298 -1.51 11.30 -9.30
C LYS A 298 -1.96 10.47 -8.10
N ARG A 299 -1.10 10.28 -7.08
CA ARG A 299 -1.51 9.65 -5.82
C ARG A 299 -2.24 10.63 -4.90
N ALA A 300 -3.31 10.16 -4.28
CA ALA A 300 -4.10 10.78 -3.22
C ALA A 300 -4.33 9.76 -2.08
N PRO A 301 -4.65 10.19 -0.85
CA PRO A 301 -4.97 9.27 0.23
C PRO A 301 -6.33 8.58 -0.01
N ALA A 302 -6.40 7.27 0.23
CA ALA A 302 -7.67 6.54 0.30
C ALA A 302 -8.58 7.11 1.42
N PRO A 303 -9.91 7.18 1.22
CA PRO A 303 -10.86 7.70 2.21
C PRO A 303 -10.80 7.01 3.58
N GLU A 304 -11.00 7.78 4.65
CA GLU A 304 -10.87 7.30 6.04
C GLU A 304 -12.02 6.37 6.50
N HIS A 305 -13.14 6.33 5.78
CA HIS A 305 -14.32 5.51 6.12
C HIS A 305 -14.29 4.09 5.56
N LEU A 306 -13.32 3.76 4.71
CA LEU A 306 -13.23 2.44 4.08
C LEU A 306 -12.93 1.32 5.09
N PRO A 307 -13.39 0.08 4.84
CA PRO A 307 -12.94 -1.09 5.58
C PRO A 307 -11.41 -1.18 5.62
N ALA A 308 -10.86 -1.62 6.75
CA ALA A 308 -9.42 -1.80 6.91
C ALA A 308 -8.89 -2.84 5.90
N ASP A 309 -7.79 -2.52 5.24
CA ASP A 309 -7.11 -3.44 4.32
C ASP A 309 -5.71 -3.81 4.88
N PRO A 310 -5.61 -4.83 5.75
CA PRO A 310 -4.38 -5.15 6.47
C PRO A 310 -3.43 -5.98 5.60
N LEU A 311 -2.27 -5.39 5.26
CA LEU A 311 -1.15 -6.13 4.70
C LEU A 311 0.13 -5.94 5.53
N THR A 312 0.79 -7.05 5.80
CA THR A 312 2.15 -7.12 6.35
C THR A 312 3.17 -6.87 5.23
N VAL A 313 3.53 -5.60 4.99
CA VAL A 313 4.63 -5.22 4.09
C VAL A 313 5.97 -5.69 4.70
N PRO A 314 6.89 -6.29 3.92
CA PRO A 314 8.22 -6.64 4.42
C PRO A 314 9.08 -5.37 4.60
N GLU A 315 9.54 -5.13 5.83
CA GLU A 315 10.40 -4.01 6.22
C GLU A 315 11.70 -4.51 6.88
N VAL A 316 12.73 -3.65 6.95
CA VAL A 316 14.00 -3.97 7.62
C VAL A 316 13.89 -3.66 9.12
N GLU A 317 13.73 -4.70 9.93
CA GLU A 317 13.69 -4.56 11.39
C GLU A 317 15.07 -4.26 11.96
N THR A 318 15.13 -3.46 13.03
CA THR A 318 16.35 -3.32 13.85
C THR A 318 16.24 -4.23 15.06
N VAL A 319 17.11 -5.24 15.15
CA VAL A 319 17.08 -6.25 16.22
C VAL A 319 18.17 -5.98 17.26
N PRO A 320 17.89 -6.15 18.57
CA PRO A 320 18.91 -6.02 19.61
C PRO A 320 20.03 -7.04 19.44
N SER A 321 21.29 -6.56 19.48
CA SER A 321 22.47 -7.40 19.63
C SER A 321 23.11 -7.12 20.99
N ALA A 322 23.72 -8.13 21.60
CA ALA A 322 24.50 -7.97 22.82
C ALA A 322 25.78 -7.12 22.63
N CYS A 323 26.19 -6.90 21.37
CA CYS A 323 27.52 -6.39 21.00
C CYS A 323 27.52 -5.30 19.92
N GLY A 324 26.35 -4.78 19.55
CA GLY A 324 26.22 -3.84 18.43
C GLY A 324 24.77 -3.58 18.03
N VAL A 325 24.53 -3.35 16.74
CA VAL A 325 23.19 -3.16 16.17
C VAL A 325 22.95 -4.25 15.13
N GLY A 326 21.85 -4.99 15.28
CA GLY A 326 21.38 -5.95 14.29
C GLY A 326 20.33 -5.36 13.36
N LYS A 327 20.32 -5.83 12.11
CA LYS A 327 19.28 -5.59 11.11
C LYS A 327 18.74 -6.94 10.64
N SER A 328 17.44 -7.17 10.75
CA SER A 328 16.79 -8.36 10.18
C SER A 328 16.09 -7.96 8.89
N ILE A 329 16.58 -8.47 7.76
CA ILE A 329 16.05 -8.19 6.42
C ILE A 329 15.23 -9.41 5.98
N PRO A 330 13.91 -9.28 5.74
CA PRO A 330 13.11 -10.33 5.12
C PRO A 330 13.71 -10.78 3.79
N ALA A 331 13.75 -12.09 3.52
CA ALA A 331 14.37 -12.61 2.30
C ALA A 331 13.70 -12.08 1.03
N SER A 332 12.41 -11.73 1.10
CA SER A 332 11.64 -11.07 0.04
C SER A 332 12.13 -9.67 -0.35
N LEU A 333 12.97 -9.02 0.46
CA LEU A 333 13.64 -7.77 0.11
C LEU A 333 15.00 -7.96 -0.58
N LEU A 334 15.52 -9.18 -0.64
CA LEU A 334 16.85 -9.49 -1.18
C LEU A 334 16.80 -10.49 -2.33
N PHE A 335 15.95 -11.50 -2.27
CA PHE A 335 15.98 -12.68 -3.15
C PHE A 335 14.60 -13.06 -3.69
N PRO A 336 14.54 -13.71 -4.85
CA PRO A 336 13.41 -14.56 -5.22
C PRO A 336 13.26 -15.76 -4.27
N ALA A 337 12.08 -16.38 -4.33
CA ALA A 337 11.84 -17.70 -3.74
C ALA A 337 12.94 -18.72 -4.13
N ASP A 338 13.35 -19.54 -3.16
CA ASP A 338 14.34 -20.63 -3.27
C ASP A 338 15.68 -20.29 -3.97
N SER A 339 15.98 -19.00 -4.11
CA SER A 339 17.17 -18.46 -4.78
C SER A 339 18.08 -17.71 -3.82
N ALA A 340 19.38 -17.69 -4.11
CA ALA A 340 20.37 -16.82 -3.49
C ALA A 340 20.80 -15.65 -4.40
N LYS A 341 20.35 -15.60 -5.66
CA LYS A 341 20.63 -14.47 -6.55
C LYS A 341 19.85 -13.23 -6.09
N LEU A 342 20.54 -12.11 -5.90
CA LEU A 342 19.92 -10.84 -5.49
C LEU A 342 18.91 -10.29 -6.51
N LEU A 343 17.87 -9.64 -6.00
CA LEU A 343 16.81 -8.96 -6.76
C LEU A 343 17.24 -7.58 -7.26
N PRO A 344 16.66 -7.09 -8.38
CA PRO A 344 16.70 -5.68 -8.73
C PRO A 344 16.25 -4.80 -7.55
N GLY A 345 17.12 -3.88 -7.12
CA GLY A 345 16.88 -3.01 -5.96
C GLY A 345 17.33 -3.57 -4.61
N ALA A 346 17.80 -4.83 -4.52
CA ALA A 346 18.36 -5.34 -3.26
C ALA A 346 19.62 -4.56 -2.83
N ASP A 347 20.37 -4.02 -3.80
CA ASP A 347 21.51 -3.12 -3.58
C ASP A 347 21.14 -1.84 -2.82
N GLU A 348 19.87 -1.41 -2.85
CA GLU A 348 19.40 -0.26 -2.09
C GLU A 348 19.20 -0.61 -0.61
N VAL A 349 18.61 -1.77 -0.34
CA VAL A 349 18.43 -2.33 1.01
C VAL A 349 19.77 -2.60 1.69
N LEU A 350 20.76 -3.09 0.93
CA LEU A 350 22.12 -3.34 1.43
C LEU A 350 22.98 -2.05 1.54
N ARG A 351 22.61 -0.95 0.85
CA ARG A 351 23.39 0.30 0.84
C ARG A 351 23.48 0.93 2.21
N GLU A 352 22.36 0.99 2.94
CA GLU A 352 22.33 1.55 4.31
C GLU A 352 23.37 0.85 5.19
N ILE A 353 23.48 -0.47 5.10
CA ILE A 353 24.43 -1.29 5.87
C ILE A 353 25.87 -1.08 5.40
N ALA A 354 26.10 -0.89 4.09
CA ALA A 354 27.41 -0.51 3.58
C ALA A 354 27.84 0.90 4.05
N ASP A 355 26.92 1.86 4.11
CA ASP A 355 27.18 3.19 4.71
C ASP A 355 27.49 3.07 6.20
N ASP A 356 26.70 2.29 6.94
CA ASP A 356 26.86 2.01 8.38
C ASP A 356 28.20 1.31 8.70
N LEU A 357 28.74 0.52 7.77
CA LEU A 357 30.04 -0.15 7.88
C LEU A 357 31.21 0.72 7.38
N ARG A 358 31.00 1.62 6.40
CA ARG A 358 32.01 2.59 5.96
C ARG A 358 32.23 3.69 7.01
N GLN A 359 31.18 4.17 7.67
CA GLN A 359 31.28 5.16 8.75
C GLN A 359 31.99 4.64 10.01
N ARG A 360 32.04 3.31 10.20
CA ARG A 360 32.62 2.66 11.39
C ARG A 360 33.70 1.63 11.01
N PRO A 361 34.91 2.03 10.57
CA PRO A 361 35.97 1.08 10.16
C PRO A 361 36.45 0.12 11.28
N GLY A 362 36.12 0.43 12.54
CA GLY A 362 36.35 -0.44 13.70
C GLY A 362 35.35 -1.58 13.90
N THR A 363 34.32 -1.74 13.04
CA THR A 363 33.31 -2.81 13.18
C THR A 363 33.52 -3.96 12.18
N SER A 364 32.89 -5.10 12.48
CA SER A 364 32.66 -6.22 11.56
C SER A 364 31.16 -6.54 11.50
N ALA A 365 30.72 -7.22 10.44
CA ALA A 365 29.35 -7.70 10.29
C ALA A 365 29.32 -9.24 10.30
N LEU A 366 28.56 -9.81 11.23
CA LEU A 366 28.06 -11.18 11.16
C LEU A 366 26.82 -11.17 10.25
N ILE A 367 26.74 -12.09 9.28
CA ILE A 367 25.64 -12.20 8.32
C ILE A 367 25.05 -13.61 8.44
N GLU A 368 23.95 -13.76 9.18
CA GLU A 368 23.26 -15.03 9.40
C GLU A 368 22.14 -15.22 8.37
N GLY A 369 22.28 -16.23 7.50
CA GLY A 369 21.25 -16.63 6.55
C GLY A 369 20.25 -17.62 7.17
N HIS A 370 18.95 -17.41 6.94
CA HIS A 370 17.89 -18.29 7.46
C HIS A 370 16.86 -18.70 6.40
N THR A 371 16.27 -19.87 6.60
CA THR A 371 15.13 -20.39 5.82
C THR A 371 13.96 -20.74 6.74
N ALA A 372 12.77 -20.85 6.16
CA ALA A 372 11.69 -21.63 6.74
C ALA A 372 12.08 -23.12 6.84
N ALA A 373 11.34 -23.90 7.64
CA ALA A 373 11.54 -25.34 7.80
C ALA A 373 10.82 -26.17 6.71
N VAL A 374 10.97 -25.78 5.45
CA VAL A 374 10.39 -26.47 4.27
C VAL A 374 11.52 -27.14 3.48
N GLY A 375 11.31 -28.35 2.98
CA GLY A 375 12.31 -29.13 2.25
C GLY A 375 13.37 -29.82 3.13
N ASP A 376 14.39 -30.41 2.51
CA ASP A 376 15.45 -31.14 3.22
C ASP A 376 16.37 -30.20 4.03
N GLU A 377 16.98 -30.71 5.10
CA GLU A 377 17.92 -29.91 5.89
C GLU A 377 19.19 -29.53 5.10
N PRO A 378 19.84 -30.45 4.35
CA PRO A 378 20.99 -30.09 3.51
C PRO A 378 20.68 -28.99 2.47
N GLY A 379 19.50 -29.02 1.86
CA GLY A 379 19.02 -28.00 0.93
C GLY A 379 18.84 -26.64 1.60
N ARG A 380 18.11 -26.60 2.73
CA ARG A 380 17.93 -25.39 3.55
C ARG A 380 19.26 -24.79 4.02
N GLN A 381 20.19 -25.64 4.47
CA GLN A 381 21.53 -25.22 4.88
C GLN A 381 22.26 -24.57 3.70
N ARG A 382 22.43 -25.27 2.57
CA ARG A 382 23.08 -24.72 1.36
C ARG A 382 22.46 -23.40 0.90
N LEU A 383 21.14 -23.30 0.84
CA LEU A 383 20.44 -22.07 0.44
C LEU A 383 20.76 -20.91 1.39
N SER A 384 20.79 -21.18 2.70
CA SER A 384 21.14 -20.15 3.69
C SER A 384 22.61 -19.72 3.63
N ASP A 385 23.54 -20.66 3.38
CA ASP A 385 24.97 -20.36 3.21
C ASP A 385 25.19 -19.48 1.97
N SER A 386 24.58 -19.86 0.83
CA SER A 386 24.64 -19.07 -0.40
C SER A 386 24.03 -17.68 -0.25
N ARG A 387 22.89 -17.54 0.43
CA ARG A 387 22.26 -16.23 0.71
C ARG A 387 23.15 -15.34 1.57
N ALA A 388 23.86 -15.90 2.55
CA ALA A 388 24.78 -15.14 3.39
C ALA A 388 26.03 -14.69 2.62
N GLU A 389 26.63 -15.55 1.79
CA GLU A 389 27.81 -15.20 0.99
C GLU A 389 27.47 -14.19 -0.12
N GLU A 390 26.33 -14.29 -0.79
CA GLU A 390 25.90 -13.33 -1.82
C GLU A 390 25.70 -11.91 -1.22
N VAL A 391 25.17 -11.80 0.00
CA VAL A 391 25.11 -10.53 0.74
C VAL A 391 26.52 -10.03 1.09
N ALA A 392 27.44 -10.91 1.50
CA ALA A 392 28.82 -10.54 1.78
C ALA A 392 29.58 -10.10 0.50
N ALA A 393 29.30 -10.73 -0.64
CA ALA A 393 29.84 -10.37 -1.94
C ALA A 393 29.32 -9.00 -2.41
N ALA A 394 28.02 -8.73 -2.28
CA ALA A 394 27.43 -7.43 -2.61
C ALA A 394 28.00 -6.30 -1.73
N LEU A 395 28.08 -6.50 -0.40
CA LEU A 395 28.72 -5.53 0.50
C LEU A 395 30.21 -5.33 0.18
N THR A 396 30.91 -6.37 -0.29
CA THR A 396 32.29 -6.26 -0.79
C THR A 396 32.36 -5.42 -2.08
N GLY A 397 31.41 -5.60 -3.00
CA GLY A 397 31.24 -4.76 -4.19
C GLY A 397 30.94 -3.29 -3.86
N MET A 398 30.30 -3.01 -2.73
CA MET A 398 30.08 -1.67 -2.17
C MET A 398 31.29 -1.11 -1.37
N GLY A 399 32.45 -1.76 -1.47
CA GLY A 399 33.71 -1.29 -0.88
C GLY A 399 33.95 -1.68 0.58
N ILE A 400 33.22 -2.66 1.13
CA ILE A 400 33.55 -3.22 2.45
C ILE A 400 34.64 -4.30 2.31
N GLU A 401 35.68 -4.24 3.12
CA GLU A 401 36.71 -5.28 3.15
C GLU A 401 36.08 -6.65 3.49
N ARG A 402 36.26 -7.67 2.63
CA ARG A 402 35.69 -9.02 2.84
C ARG A 402 36.12 -9.67 4.17
N SER A 403 37.26 -9.24 4.74
CA SER A 403 37.77 -9.62 6.06
C SER A 403 36.93 -9.10 7.24
N ARG A 404 36.09 -8.08 7.02
CA ARG A 404 35.15 -7.53 8.01
C ARG A 404 33.78 -8.23 7.98
N LEU A 405 33.57 -9.19 7.07
CA LEU A 405 32.29 -9.84 6.83
C LEU A 405 32.38 -11.34 7.18
N ALA A 406 31.46 -11.82 8.02
CA ALA A 406 31.37 -13.21 8.44
C ALA A 406 30.00 -13.79 8.05
N PRO A 407 29.82 -14.29 6.82
CA PRO A 407 28.61 -14.99 6.40
C PRO A 407 28.54 -16.41 6.95
N ILE A 408 27.38 -16.80 7.45
CA ILE A 408 27.06 -18.13 7.99
C ILE A 408 25.61 -18.47 7.63
N GLY A 409 25.36 -19.61 6.99
CA GLY A 409 24.01 -20.16 6.86
C GLY A 409 23.61 -20.97 8.08
N LEU A 410 22.35 -20.83 8.52
CA LEU A 410 21.77 -21.58 9.63
C LEU A 410 20.57 -22.44 9.24
N GLY A 411 20.16 -22.41 7.97
CA GLY A 411 18.93 -23.03 7.48
C GLY A 411 17.75 -22.66 8.38
N ALA A 412 17.08 -23.68 8.92
CA ALA A 412 15.97 -23.54 9.86
C ALA A 412 16.35 -23.70 11.34
N LYS A 413 17.65 -23.68 11.71
CA LYS A 413 18.11 -23.97 13.09
C LYS A 413 17.74 -22.87 14.10
N ARG A 414 17.51 -21.65 13.62
CA ARG A 414 17.03 -20.48 14.40
C ARG A 414 15.80 -19.87 13.70
N LEU A 415 14.64 -20.50 13.89
CA LEU A 415 13.34 -19.94 13.49
C LEU A 415 13.01 -18.70 14.33
N LYS A 416 12.38 -17.70 13.71
CA LYS A 416 11.82 -16.51 14.36
C LYS A 416 10.37 -16.75 14.80
N ASP A 417 9.61 -17.53 14.03
CA ASP A 417 8.38 -18.19 14.48
C ASP A 417 8.57 -19.71 14.42
N ALA A 418 8.63 -20.33 15.61
CA ALA A 418 8.72 -21.77 15.78
C ALA A 418 7.35 -22.49 15.87
N GLN A 419 6.24 -21.75 16.03
CA GLN A 419 4.88 -22.29 15.98
C GLN A 419 4.40 -22.44 14.53
N THR A 420 4.89 -21.58 13.62
CA THR A 420 4.62 -21.66 12.18
C THR A 420 5.92 -21.87 11.38
N PRO A 421 6.56 -23.07 11.40
CA PRO A 421 7.89 -23.27 10.83
C PRO A 421 8.02 -22.96 9.32
N ALA A 422 6.91 -23.01 8.57
CA ALA A 422 6.86 -22.68 7.14
C ALA A 422 6.77 -21.16 6.83
N ALA A 423 6.42 -20.33 7.82
CA ALA A 423 6.03 -18.93 7.61
C ALA A 423 7.13 -18.05 7.01
N ALA A 424 6.72 -17.03 6.26
CA ALA A 424 7.60 -16.08 5.58
C ALA A 424 8.57 -15.36 6.54
N VAL A 425 8.14 -15.06 7.77
CA VAL A 425 8.95 -14.42 8.82
C VAL A 425 10.21 -15.21 9.19
N ASN A 426 10.29 -16.50 8.86
CA ASN A 426 11.49 -17.32 9.06
C ASN A 426 12.53 -17.15 7.95
N ARG A 427 12.11 -16.73 6.74
CA ARG A 427 12.95 -16.55 5.55
C ARG A 427 13.56 -15.15 5.57
N ARG A 428 14.82 -15.03 6.00
CA ARG A 428 15.46 -13.74 6.30
C ARG A 428 16.99 -13.81 6.31
N VAL A 429 17.64 -12.65 6.33
CA VAL A 429 19.06 -12.49 6.66
C VAL A 429 19.18 -11.55 7.86
N GLU A 430 19.85 -12.00 8.92
CA GLU A 430 20.17 -11.17 10.08
C GLU A 430 21.62 -10.66 9.96
N ILE A 431 21.80 -9.35 9.87
CA ILE A 431 23.11 -8.70 9.74
C ILE A 431 23.42 -7.93 11.01
N THR A 432 24.39 -8.41 11.79
CA THR A 432 24.75 -7.83 13.08
C THR A 432 26.10 -7.13 13.00
N VAL A 433 26.08 -5.79 13.10
CA VAL A 433 27.27 -4.95 13.06
C VAL A 433 27.80 -4.75 14.48
N ASN A 434 28.89 -5.43 14.81
CA ASN A 434 29.54 -5.41 16.12
C ASN A 434 30.87 -4.64 16.07
N ALA A 435 31.29 -4.06 17.19
CA ALA A 435 32.65 -3.54 17.33
C ALA A 435 33.69 -4.69 17.34
N LYS A 436 34.88 -4.49 16.75
CA LYS A 436 35.98 -5.48 16.76
C LYS A 436 36.39 -5.95 18.17
N GLU A 437 36.12 -5.15 19.19
CA GLU A 437 36.42 -5.45 20.60
C GLU A 437 35.42 -6.40 21.26
N CYS A 438 34.25 -6.62 20.66
CA CYS A 438 33.21 -7.53 21.16
C CYS A 438 33.49 -9.01 20.81
N GLY A 439 34.77 -9.37 20.74
CA GLY A 439 35.28 -10.67 20.34
C GLY A 439 36.54 -11.05 21.14
N ARG A 440 36.37 -11.32 22.44
CA ARG A 440 37.30 -12.04 23.32
C ARG A 440 36.51 -12.87 24.33
#